data_AF-A0A1G7CGG7-F1
#
_entry.id   AF-A0A1G7CGG7-F1
#
_cell.length_a   1.000
_cell.length_b   1.000
_cell.length_c   1.000
_cell.angle_alpha   90.00
_cell.angle_beta   90.00
_cell.angle_gamma   90.00
#
_symmetry.space_group_name_H-M   'P 1'
#
loop_
_entity.id
_entity.type
_entity.pdbx_description
1 polymer ?
#
loop_
_entity_poly.entity_id
_entity_poly.type
_entity_poly.pdbx_seq_one_letter_code
_entity_poly.pdbx_strand_id
1 'polypeptide(L)'
;MDCTDAATQYSMVFSAYESFNGYSLTLKGWSVTVALAGMLAAYSNSVTRNGRIALVLATLSTVPFWWIDALFRSWQQGYERVLESLEAGCEAIVPVMGLWSEMHVSNWDGLMADLQAWFGQPEGAGPFLMLLYPGVFLPHALILVAGLILAIGFPPRTEAEAPPRRKTLR
;
A
#
# COMPACT_ATOMS: atom_id res chain seq x y z
N MET A 1 21.53 27.99 -7.02
CA MET A 1 22.16 26.77 -6.49
C MET A 1 23.25 26.36 -7.47
N ASP A 2 24.43 25.91 -7.01
CA ASP A 2 25.41 25.32 -7.94
C ASP A 2 24.88 23.95 -8.41
N CYS A 3 25.11 23.59 -9.67
CA CYS A 3 24.63 22.32 -10.24
C CYS A 3 25.25 21.11 -9.54
N THR A 4 26.45 21.25 -8.96
CA THR A 4 27.09 20.22 -8.12
C THR A 4 26.30 19.93 -6.84
N ASP A 5 25.80 21.00 -6.19
CA ASP A 5 24.98 20.89 -4.99
C ASP A 5 23.61 20.29 -5.32
N ALA A 6 23.02 20.70 -6.45
CA ALA A 6 21.75 20.16 -6.94
C ALA A 6 21.85 18.64 -7.24
N ALA A 7 22.94 18.19 -7.87
CA ALA A 7 23.18 16.77 -8.14
C ALA A 7 23.33 15.95 -6.85
N THR A 8 24.00 16.51 -5.84
CA THR A 8 24.14 15.88 -4.52
C THR A 8 22.77 15.73 -3.85
N GLN A 9 21.97 16.79 -3.83
CA GLN A 9 20.61 16.73 -3.28
C GLN A 9 19.71 15.76 -4.03
N TYR A 10 19.79 15.77 -5.36
CA TYR A 10 19.05 14.81 -6.21
C TYR A 10 19.37 13.37 -5.80
N SER A 11 20.65 13.01 -5.64
CA SER A 11 21.04 11.64 -5.27
C SER A 11 20.47 11.20 -3.91
N MET A 12 20.39 12.13 -2.94
CA MET A 12 19.82 11.85 -1.62
C MET A 12 18.30 11.66 -1.69
N VAL A 13 17.60 12.55 -2.38
CA VAL A 13 16.15 12.51 -2.57
C VAL A 13 15.75 11.27 -3.38
N PHE A 14 16.49 10.95 -4.44
CA PHE A 14 16.25 9.78 -5.28
C PHE A 14 16.44 8.47 -4.50
N SER A 15 17.49 8.39 -3.67
CA SER A 15 17.71 7.25 -2.79
C SER A 15 16.55 7.06 -1.80
N ALA A 16 16.04 8.16 -1.22
CA ALA A 16 14.86 8.11 -0.36
C ALA A 16 13.60 7.66 -1.13
N TYR A 17 13.36 8.21 -2.32
CA TYR A 17 12.26 7.81 -3.21
C TYR A 17 12.28 6.31 -3.52
N GLU A 18 13.43 5.77 -3.94
CA GLU A 18 13.58 4.35 -4.27
C GLU A 18 13.42 3.42 -3.06
N SER A 19 13.77 3.89 -1.85
CA SER A 19 13.56 3.09 -0.64
C SER A 19 12.08 2.73 -0.41
N PHE A 20 11.16 3.62 -0.79
CA PHE A 20 9.71 3.37 -0.69
C PHE A 20 9.24 2.21 -1.56
N ASN A 21 9.86 1.98 -2.73
CA ASN A 21 9.53 0.82 -3.57
C ASN A 21 9.82 -0.49 -2.83
N GLY A 22 10.98 -0.57 -2.15
CA GLY A 22 11.35 -1.72 -1.34
C GLY A 22 10.41 -1.94 -0.15
N TYR A 23 10.04 -0.86 0.54
CA TYR A 23 9.10 -0.92 1.66
C TYR A 23 7.69 -1.32 1.21
N SER A 24 7.17 -0.73 0.13
CA SER A 24 5.84 -1.06 -0.43
C SER A 24 5.75 -2.53 -0.84
N LEU A 25 6.80 -3.07 -1.47
CA LEU A 25 6.82 -4.47 -1.90
C LEU A 25 6.86 -5.44 -0.70
N THR A 26 7.64 -5.09 0.33
CA THR A 26 7.67 -5.84 1.60
C THR A 26 6.30 -5.85 2.26
N LEU A 27 5.65 -4.68 2.31
CA LEU A 27 4.38 -4.49 3.00
C LEU A 27 3.23 -5.24 2.31
N LYS A 28 3.21 -5.26 0.98
CA LYS A 28 2.30 -6.10 0.18
C LYS A 28 2.51 -7.58 0.46
N GLY A 29 3.77 -8.03 0.53
CA GLY A 29 4.11 -9.40 0.90
C GLY A 29 3.57 -9.79 2.28
N TRP A 30 3.74 -8.92 3.28
CA TRP A 30 3.26 -9.16 4.65
C TRP A 30 1.74 -9.17 4.75
N SER A 31 1.06 -8.27 4.03
CA SER A 31 -0.39 -8.27 3.97
C SER A 31 -0.94 -9.62 3.48
N VAL A 32 -0.30 -10.22 2.48
CA VAL A 32 -0.70 -11.52 1.93
C VAL A 32 -0.45 -12.63 2.93
N THR A 33 0.75 -12.69 3.50
CA THR A 33 1.16 -13.80 4.37
C THR A 33 0.36 -13.82 5.67
N VAL A 34 0.17 -12.66 6.32
CA VAL A 34 -0.57 -12.56 7.59
C VAL A 34 -2.04 -12.91 7.38
N ALA A 35 -2.68 -12.33 6.36
CA ALA A 35 -4.08 -12.60 6.10
C ALA A 35 -4.32 -14.06 5.71
N LEU A 36 -3.49 -14.62 4.82
CA LEU A 36 -3.62 -16.01 4.40
C LEU A 36 -3.39 -16.99 5.56
N ALA A 37 -2.40 -16.74 6.41
CA ALA A 37 -2.15 -17.55 7.60
C ALA A 37 -3.36 -17.51 8.56
N GLY A 38 -3.94 -16.33 8.78
CA GLY A 38 -5.16 -16.18 9.58
C GLY A 38 -6.36 -16.90 8.98
N MET A 39 -6.52 -16.84 7.65
CA MET A 39 -7.59 -17.56 6.95
C MET A 39 -7.44 -19.07 7.12
N LEU A 40 -6.24 -19.62 6.90
CA LEU A 40 -5.96 -21.05 7.10
C LEU A 40 -6.22 -21.48 8.55
N ALA A 41 -5.79 -20.66 9.52
CA ALA A 41 -6.04 -20.92 10.93
C ALA A 41 -7.55 -20.93 11.28
N ALA A 42 -8.36 -20.10 10.61
CA ALA A 42 -9.82 -20.08 10.80
C ALA A 42 -10.51 -21.40 10.39
N TYR A 43 -9.90 -22.19 9.51
CA TYR A 43 -10.37 -23.54 9.13
C TYR A 43 -9.80 -24.66 9.99
N SER A 44 -8.96 -24.35 10.99
CA SER A 44 -8.45 -25.38 11.91
C SER A 44 -9.54 -25.83 12.90
N ASN A 45 -9.45 -27.09 13.34
CA ASN A 45 -10.46 -27.72 14.19
C ASN A 45 -10.73 -26.95 15.50
N SER A 46 -9.75 -26.22 16.03
CA SER A 46 -9.87 -25.46 17.29
C SER A 46 -10.73 -24.20 17.17
N VAL A 47 -10.91 -23.64 15.98
CA VAL A 47 -11.56 -22.32 15.78
C VAL A 47 -12.94 -22.45 15.11
N THR A 48 -13.32 -23.64 14.65
CA THR A 48 -14.54 -23.89 13.85
C THR A 48 -15.83 -23.32 14.45
N ARG A 49 -16.01 -23.32 15.78
CA ARG A 49 -17.20 -22.74 16.43
C ARG A 49 -17.40 -21.25 16.12
N ASN A 50 -16.31 -20.49 16.00
CA ASN A 50 -16.32 -19.07 15.65
C ASN A 50 -15.56 -18.81 14.33
N GLY A 51 -15.42 -19.82 13.48
CA GLY A 51 -14.51 -19.79 12.34
C GLY A 51 -14.85 -18.70 11.33
N ARG A 52 -16.15 -18.39 11.16
CA ARG A 52 -16.59 -17.27 10.31
C ARG A 52 -16.08 -15.92 10.81
N ILE A 53 -16.14 -15.68 12.12
CA ILE A 53 -15.64 -14.45 12.74
C ILE A 53 -14.12 -14.39 12.60
N ALA A 54 -13.44 -15.49 12.89
CA ALA A 54 -11.99 -15.58 12.73
C ALA A 54 -11.55 -15.29 11.28
N LEU A 55 -12.30 -15.80 10.30
CA LEU A 55 -12.04 -15.57 8.88
C LEU A 55 -12.25 -14.11 8.48
N VAL A 56 -13.31 -13.46 8.97
CA VAL A 56 -13.53 -12.01 8.75
C VAL A 56 -12.41 -11.19 9.37
N LEU A 57 -12.01 -11.49 10.61
CA LEU A 57 -10.91 -10.79 11.29
C LEU A 57 -9.57 -10.98 10.57
N ALA A 58 -9.28 -12.21 10.11
CA ALA A 58 -8.10 -12.49 9.30
C ALA A 58 -8.10 -11.68 7.99
N THR A 59 -9.27 -11.55 7.37
CA THR A 59 -9.43 -10.75 6.14
C THR A 59 -9.24 -9.25 6.42
N LEU A 60 -9.84 -8.73 7.49
CA LEU A 60 -9.72 -7.33 7.90
C LEU A 60 -8.30 -6.94 8.34
N SER A 61 -7.45 -7.92 8.67
CA SER A 61 -6.03 -7.66 8.95
C SER A 61 -5.28 -7.02 7.78
N THR A 62 -5.80 -7.11 6.54
CA THR A 62 -5.23 -6.44 5.37
C THR A 62 -5.42 -4.92 5.35
N VAL A 63 -6.45 -4.40 6.04
CA VAL A 63 -6.79 -2.98 6.07
C VAL A 63 -5.65 -2.10 6.61
N PRO A 64 -5.01 -2.40 7.75
CA PRO A 64 -3.87 -1.59 8.23
C PRO A 64 -2.69 -1.62 7.25
N PHE A 65 -2.43 -2.74 6.57
CA PHE A 65 -1.39 -2.78 5.53
C PHE A 65 -1.75 -1.87 4.36
N TRP A 66 -2.99 -1.95 3.89
CA TRP A 66 -3.47 -1.10 2.81
C TRP A 66 -3.36 0.39 3.15
N TRP A 67 -3.69 0.77 4.38
CA TRP A 67 -3.53 2.15 4.86
C TRP A 67 -2.07 2.60 4.86
N ILE A 68 -1.14 1.77 5.34
CA ILE A 68 0.29 2.12 5.38
C ILE A 68 0.87 2.20 3.96
N ASP A 69 0.48 1.30 3.04
CA ASP A 69 0.93 1.37 1.64
C ASP A 69 0.46 2.67 0.97
N ALA A 70 -0.77 3.11 1.25
CA ALA A 70 -1.28 4.39 0.77
C ALA A 70 -0.50 5.59 1.33
N LEU A 71 -0.10 5.55 2.61
CA LEU A 71 0.78 6.57 3.21
C LEU A 71 2.16 6.58 2.58
N PHE A 72 2.77 5.42 2.33
CA PHE A 72 4.07 5.34 1.67
C PHE A 72 3.99 5.89 0.25
N ARG A 73 2.92 5.56 -0.48
CA ARG A 73 2.70 6.11 -1.81
C ARG A 73 2.48 7.62 -1.80
N SER A 74 1.79 8.13 -0.79
CA SER A 74 1.55 9.57 -0.66
C SER A 74 2.86 10.32 -0.36
N TRP A 75 3.72 9.76 0.50
CA TRP A 75 5.07 10.31 0.70
C TRP A 75 5.94 10.21 -0.55
N GLN A 76 5.93 9.07 -1.24
CA GLN A 76 6.69 8.85 -2.48
C GLN A 76 6.39 9.91 -3.55
N GLN A 77 5.11 10.28 -3.71
CA GLN A 77 4.72 11.35 -4.62
C GLN A 77 5.28 12.73 -4.23
N GLY A 78 5.45 12.99 -2.92
CA GLY A 78 6.11 14.21 -2.44
C GLY A 78 7.57 14.28 -2.88
N TYR A 79 8.30 13.16 -2.77
CA TYR A 79 9.69 13.08 -3.23
C TYR A 79 9.81 13.19 -4.75
N GLU A 80 8.87 12.62 -5.52
CA GLU A 80 8.82 12.72 -6.99
C GLU A 80 8.82 14.18 -7.46
N ARG A 81 7.97 15.03 -6.88
CA ARG A 81 7.91 16.46 -7.22
C ARG A 81 9.21 17.21 -6.91
N VAL A 82 9.89 16.83 -5.83
CA VAL A 82 11.19 17.44 -5.49
C VAL A 82 12.23 17.07 -6.54
N LEU A 83 12.24 15.80 -7.00
CA LEU A 83 13.13 15.37 -8.08
C LEU A 83 12.86 16.15 -9.36
N GLU A 84 11.59 16.27 -9.77
CA GLU A 84 11.18 17.06 -10.94
C GLU A 84 11.64 18.53 -10.85
N SER A 85 11.55 19.13 -9.65
CA SER A 85 11.98 20.52 -9.42
C SER A 85 13.50 20.70 -9.55
N LEU A 86 14.28 19.72 -9.09
CA LEU A 86 15.73 19.71 -9.19
C LEU A 86 16.19 19.47 -10.63
N GLU A 87 15.48 18.60 -11.36
CA GLU A 87 15.70 18.39 -12.80
C GLU A 87 15.43 19.67 -13.58
N ALA A 88 14.32 20.37 -13.32
CA ALA A 88 14.01 21.63 -14.00
C ALA A 88 15.00 22.77 -13.73
N GLY A 89 15.66 22.77 -12.56
CA GLY A 89 16.57 23.83 -12.12
C GLY A 89 18.01 23.75 -12.67
N CYS A 90 18.42 22.61 -13.23
CA CYS A 90 19.76 22.43 -13.81
C CYS A 90 19.72 21.51 -15.03
N GLU A 91 19.93 22.06 -16.23
CA GLU A 91 19.93 21.33 -17.51
C GLU A 91 20.90 20.14 -17.57
N ALA A 92 21.96 20.14 -16.74
CA ALA A 92 22.91 19.02 -16.66
C ALA A 92 22.31 17.74 -16.03
N ILE A 93 21.18 17.83 -15.34
CA ILE A 93 20.43 16.71 -14.75
C ILE A 93 19.37 16.17 -15.74
N VAL A 94 19.03 16.97 -16.77
CA VAL A 94 17.85 16.81 -17.65
C VAL A 94 17.94 15.77 -18.78
N PRO A 95 19.06 15.12 -19.19
CA PRO A 95 19.00 14.25 -20.35
C PRO A 95 18.24 12.92 -20.13
N VAL A 96 17.37 12.81 -19.12
CA VAL A 96 16.64 11.57 -18.81
C VAL A 96 15.13 11.61 -19.05
N MET A 97 14.32 12.62 -18.69
CA MET A 97 12.88 12.55 -18.99
C MET A 97 12.22 13.91 -19.20
N GLY A 98 11.74 14.15 -20.42
CA GLY A 98 10.85 15.26 -20.72
C GLY A 98 9.42 14.90 -20.39
N LEU A 99 8.82 15.63 -19.43
CA LEU A 99 7.47 16.20 -19.47
C LEU A 99 7.00 16.65 -18.05
N TRP A 100 6.53 17.89 -17.99
CA TRP A 100 5.72 18.56 -16.93
C TRP A 100 6.44 19.29 -15.79
N SER A 101 5.74 20.29 -15.27
CA SER A 101 6.25 21.54 -14.69
C SER A 101 5.57 21.86 -13.36
N GLU A 102 6.37 22.44 -12.46
CA GLU A 102 6.05 23.27 -11.28
C GLU A 102 5.66 22.59 -9.96
N MET A 103 6.67 22.35 -9.12
CA MET A 103 6.62 22.68 -7.69
C MET A 103 7.98 23.26 -7.27
N HIS A 104 8.02 24.49 -6.78
CA HIS A 104 9.27 25.19 -6.45
C HIS A 104 9.61 24.96 -4.96
N VAL A 105 10.48 24.01 -4.64
CA VAL A 105 10.92 23.76 -3.27
C VAL A 105 12.23 24.49 -3.00
N SER A 106 12.16 25.69 -2.42
CA SER A 106 13.33 26.53 -2.18
C SER A 106 14.09 26.24 -0.87
N ASN A 107 13.52 25.47 0.07
CA ASN A 107 14.14 25.12 1.36
C ASN A 107 13.41 23.96 2.08
N TRP A 108 14.08 23.34 3.06
CA TRP A 108 13.52 22.25 3.88
C TRP A 108 12.24 22.65 4.63
N ASP A 109 12.16 23.89 5.10
CA ASP A 109 10.96 24.44 5.75
C ASP A 109 9.80 24.57 4.74
N GLY A 110 10.09 24.91 3.49
CA GLY A 110 9.12 24.92 2.39
C GLY A 110 8.64 23.52 2.03
N LEU A 111 9.54 22.54 1.98
CA LEU A 111 9.17 21.13 1.78
C LEU A 111 8.25 20.63 2.90
N MET A 112 8.57 20.95 4.16
CA MET A 112 7.74 20.56 5.29
C MET A 112 6.40 21.29 5.27
N ALA A 113 6.37 22.58 4.93
CA ALA A 113 5.13 23.35 4.80
C ALA A 113 4.25 22.83 3.64
N ASP A 114 4.85 22.46 2.50
CA ASP A 114 4.14 21.87 1.36
C ASP A 114 3.61 20.48 1.70
N LEU A 115 4.40 19.64 2.39
CA LEU A 115 3.93 18.35 2.90
C LEU A 115 2.77 18.54 3.89
N GLN A 116 2.88 19.51 4.81
CA GLN A 116 1.87 19.79 5.83
C GLN A 116 0.59 20.40 5.23
N ALA A 117 0.73 21.27 4.22
CA ALA A 117 -0.38 21.75 3.40
C ALA A 117 -1.00 20.58 2.62
N TRP A 118 -0.22 19.65 2.09
CA TRP A 118 -0.71 18.48 1.36
C TRP A 118 -1.43 17.46 2.26
N PHE A 119 -1.02 17.31 3.52
CA PHE A 119 -1.78 16.59 4.54
C PHE A 119 -3.04 17.36 5.01
N GLY A 120 -3.11 18.68 4.79
CA GLY A 120 -4.19 19.56 5.21
C GLY A 120 -5.18 20.01 4.13
N GLN A 121 -4.94 19.69 2.85
CA GLN A 121 -5.76 20.15 1.72
C GLN A 121 -6.87 19.13 1.40
N PRO A 122 -8.13 19.57 1.22
CA PRO A 122 -9.22 18.73 0.73
C PRO A 122 -9.09 18.37 -0.76
N GLU A 123 -8.22 19.04 -1.53
CA GLU A 123 -8.09 18.89 -2.99
C GLU A 123 -6.74 18.28 -3.44
N GLY A 124 -5.78 18.11 -2.52
CA GLY A 124 -4.60 17.30 -2.75
C GLY A 124 -4.91 15.84 -2.44
N ALA A 125 -4.46 14.91 -3.28
CA ALA A 125 -4.68 13.48 -3.10
C ALA A 125 -4.05 12.93 -1.81
N GLY A 126 -4.67 13.20 -0.66
CA GLY A 126 -4.28 12.67 0.64
C GLY A 126 -4.30 11.13 0.63
N PRO A 127 -3.86 10.48 1.72
CA PRO A 127 -3.76 9.03 1.79
C PRO A 127 -5.06 8.32 1.38
N PHE A 128 -6.21 8.95 1.58
CA PHE A 128 -7.52 8.46 1.15
C PHE A 128 -7.66 8.26 -0.37
N LEU A 129 -7.13 9.15 -1.21
CA LEU A 129 -7.16 8.94 -2.66
C LEU A 129 -6.11 7.89 -3.08
N MET A 130 -4.99 7.81 -2.36
CA MET A 130 -3.95 6.80 -2.60
C MET A 130 -4.41 5.39 -2.30
N LEU A 131 -5.43 5.21 -1.44
CA LEU A 131 -6.06 3.89 -1.24
C LEU A 131 -6.62 3.30 -2.54
N LEU A 132 -7.04 4.14 -3.49
CA LEU A 132 -7.60 3.71 -4.77
C LEU A 132 -6.57 3.62 -5.88
N TYR A 133 -5.31 4.00 -5.63
CA TYR A 133 -4.25 3.88 -6.61
C TYR A 133 -4.06 2.40 -6.98
N PRO A 134 -4.08 1.99 -8.26
CA PRO A 134 -4.11 0.57 -8.62
C PRO A 134 -2.96 -0.26 -8.01
N GLY A 135 -1.77 0.33 -7.94
CA GLY A 135 -0.59 -0.31 -7.36
C GLY A 135 -0.68 -0.52 -5.84
N VAL A 136 -1.56 0.20 -5.15
CA VAL A 136 -1.84 0.11 -3.70
C VAL A 136 -3.10 -0.73 -3.47
N PHE A 137 -4.19 -0.41 -4.17
CA PHE A 137 -5.49 -1.06 -4.04
C PHE A 137 -5.45 -2.57 -4.34
N LEU A 138 -4.96 -2.95 -5.53
CA LEU A 138 -5.11 -4.29 -6.07
C LEU A 138 -4.58 -5.41 -5.15
N PRO A 139 -3.36 -5.34 -4.59
CA PRO A 139 -2.83 -6.42 -3.75
C PRO A 139 -3.69 -6.66 -2.50
N HIS A 140 -4.19 -5.61 -1.84
CA HIS A 140 -4.97 -5.74 -0.62
C HIS A 140 -6.43 -6.11 -0.92
N ALA A 141 -7.02 -5.51 -1.95
CA ALA A 141 -8.39 -5.78 -2.36
C ALA A 141 -8.58 -7.25 -2.77
N LEU A 142 -7.60 -7.86 -3.44
CA LEU A 142 -7.67 -9.26 -3.86
C LEU A 142 -7.86 -10.19 -2.66
N ILE A 143 -7.08 -10.02 -1.60
CA ILE A 143 -7.19 -10.83 -0.39
C ILE A 143 -8.45 -10.51 0.38
N LEU A 144 -8.80 -9.22 0.49
CA LEU A 144 -10.03 -8.78 1.16
C LEU A 144 -11.26 -9.46 0.52
N VAL A 145 -11.36 -9.41 -0.80
CA VAL A 145 -12.47 -10.01 -1.56
C VAL A 145 -12.43 -11.54 -1.43
N ALA A 146 -11.26 -12.17 -1.57
CA ALA A 146 -11.13 -13.62 -1.43
C ALA A 146 -11.59 -14.11 -0.04
N GLY A 147 -11.14 -13.44 1.02
CA GLY A 147 -11.53 -13.78 2.40
C GLY A 147 -13.02 -13.57 2.67
N LEU A 148 -13.61 -12.50 2.14
CA LEU A 148 -15.06 -12.25 2.23
C LEU A 148 -15.87 -13.31 1.47
N ILE A 149 -15.44 -13.71 0.27
CA ILE A 149 -16.08 -14.80 -0.49
C ILE A 149 -16.05 -16.09 0.31
N LEU A 150 -14.90 -16.42 0.93
CA LEU A 150 -14.81 -17.60 1.80
C LEU A 150 -15.72 -17.48 3.03
N ALA A 151 -15.82 -16.31 3.65
CA ALA A 151 -16.65 -16.11 4.84
C ALA A 151 -18.16 -16.16 4.57
N ILE A 152 -18.59 -15.89 3.34
CA ILE A 152 -20.00 -15.92 2.94
C ILE A 152 -20.36 -17.25 2.27
N GLY A 153 -19.58 -17.69 1.29
CA GLY A 153 -19.87 -18.88 0.48
C GLY A 153 -19.40 -20.20 1.11
N PHE A 154 -18.28 -20.17 1.82
CA PHE A 154 -17.62 -21.38 2.35
C PHE A 154 -17.20 -21.23 3.82
N PRO A 155 -18.07 -20.73 4.73
CA PRO A 155 -17.67 -20.48 6.11
C PRO A 155 -17.16 -21.77 6.77
N PRO A 156 -16.15 -21.70 7.66
CA PRO A 156 -15.73 -22.86 8.44
C PRO A 156 -16.91 -23.42 9.21
N ARG A 157 -17.15 -24.74 9.10
CA ARG A 157 -18.24 -25.44 9.79
C ARG A 157 -17.67 -26.48 10.73
N THR A 158 -18.38 -26.73 11.82
CA THR A 158 -18.10 -27.90 12.66
C THR A 158 -18.59 -29.17 11.95
N GLU A 159 -18.04 -30.34 12.28
CA GLU A 159 -18.50 -31.63 11.70
C GLU A 159 -20.00 -31.88 11.90
N ALA A 160 -20.57 -31.33 12.97
CA ALA A 160 -22.00 -31.42 13.28
C ALA A 160 -22.91 -30.64 12.31
N GLU A 161 -22.37 -29.64 11.61
CA GLU A 161 -23.11 -28.76 10.67
C GLU A 161 -22.77 -29.02 9.20
N ALA A 162 -21.83 -29.95 8.92
CA ALA A 162 -21.49 -30.32 7.57
C ALA A 162 -22.61 -31.18 6.95
N PRO A 163 -23.01 -30.94 5.68
CA PRO A 163 -24.01 -31.78 5.03
C PRO A 163 -23.55 -33.23 5.01
N PRO A 164 -24.46 -34.21 5.22
CA PRO A 164 -24.08 -35.61 5.33
C PRO A 164 -23.30 -36.02 4.09
N ARG A 165 -22.07 -36.49 4.30
CA ARG A 165 -21.20 -37.00 3.24
C ARG A 165 -21.99 -38.10 2.52
N ARG A 166 -22.35 -37.87 1.25
CA ARG A 166 -22.99 -38.90 0.42
C ARG A 166 -22.09 -40.13 0.47
N LYS A 167 -22.53 -41.17 1.18
CA LYS A 167 -21.88 -42.48 1.14
C LYS A 167 -22.04 -42.97 -0.28
N THR A 168 -20.99 -42.88 -1.08
CA THR A 168 -20.91 -43.60 -2.34
C THR A 168 -20.95 -45.08 -1.98
N LEU A 169 -22.10 -45.71 -2.19
CA LEU A 169 -22.23 -47.16 -2.17
C LEU A 169 -21.25 -47.69 -3.22
N ARG A 170 -20.22 -48.38 -2.76
CA ARG A 170 -19.41 -49.28 -3.59
C ARG A 170 -20.13 -50.60 -3.72
#